data_AF-A0A383AKN3-F1
#
_entry.id   AF-A0A383AKN3-F1
#
_cell.length_a   1.000
_cell.length_b   1.000
_cell.length_c   1.000
_cell.angle_alpha   90.00
_cell.angle_beta   90.00
_cell.angle_gamma   90.00
#
_symmetry.space_group_name_H-M   'P 1'
#
loop_
_entity.id
_entity.type
_entity.pdbx_description
1 polymer ?
#
loop_
_entity_poly.entity_id
_entity_poly.type
_entity_poly.pdbx_seq_one_letter_code
_entity_poly.pdbx_strand_id
1 'polypeptide(L)'
;MKFILTLLISSLLVSISAGKDKKILFLGNSYTAQSAKFIKEVFNREGGSYELRFGTPGGKDLHFHLTDTTSQQALKSAKWDFVVIQDQSQKPGLGGQYTQGFLTVAKGLSGAIQKQGAKPCLFMTWGRRDGDKRNTHIYPDF
;
A
#
# COMPACT_ATOMS: atom_id res chain seq x y z
N MET A 1 65.03 21.79 13.43
CA MET A 1 64.07 21.44 12.36
C MET A 1 62.72 21.20 13.02
N LYS A 2 61.90 22.26 13.14
CA LYS A 2 60.51 22.38 12.64
C LYS A 2 59.59 21.17 12.93
N PHE A 3 58.70 21.41 13.90
CA PHE A 3 57.31 20.95 14.08
C PHE A 3 56.59 20.33 12.86
N ILE A 4 55.47 19.63 13.14
CA ILE A 4 54.33 19.24 12.25
C ILE A 4 54.44 17.75 11.82
N LEU A 5 53.48 16.84 11.98
CA LEU A 5 52.07 16.90 12.39
C LEU A 5 51.63 15.48 12.80
N THR A 6 50.80 15.42 13.82
CA THR A 6 49.77 14.41 14.06
C THR A 6 48.86 14.21 12.82
N LEU A 7 48.01 13.16 12.80
CA LEU A 7 46.88 12.91 11.87
C LEU A 7 47.27 12.36 10.47
N LEU A 8 46.62 11.36 9.88
CA LEU A 8 45.32 10.72 10.11
C LEU A 8 45.45 9.21 9.90
N ILE A 9 45.07 8.42 10.90
CA ILE A 9 44.41 7.14 10.62
C ILE A 9 43.05 7.55 10.05
N SER A 10 42.94 7.58 8.72
CA SER A 10 41.66 7.65 8.04
C SER A 10 40.94 6.34 8.33
N SER A 11 40.25 6.30 9.47
CA SER A 11 39.24 5.30 9.72
C SER A 11 38.22 5.44 8.60
N LEU A 12 38.28 4.51 7.66
CA LEU A 12 37.30 4.31 6.63
C LEU A 12 35.98 4.02 7.36
N LEU A 13 35.22 5.07 7.68
CA LEU A 13 33.82 4.97 8.02
C LEU A 13 33.14 4.52 6.74
N VAL A 14 33.16 3.21 6.49
CA VAL A 14 32.17 2.56 5.66
C VAL A 14 30.86 2.90 6.32
N SER A 15 30.22 3.96 5.85
CA SER A 15 28.81 4.19 6.10
C SER A 15 28.14 2.99 5.46
N ILE A 16 27.86 1.97 6.27
CA ILE A 16 26.88 0.96 5.94
C ILE A 16 25.62 1.78 5.74
N SER A 17 25.30 2.10 4.49
CA SER A 17 24.02 2.67 4.14
C SER A 17 23.02 1.55 4.40
N ALA A 18 22.59 1.43 5.67
CA ALA A 18 21.37 0.74 5.98
C ALA A 18 20.31 1.42 5.13
N GLY A 19 19.78 0.70 4.13
CA GLY A 19 18.78 1.24 3.22
C GLY A 19 17.68 1.90 4.03
N LYS A 20 17.32 3.14 3.68
CA LYS A 20 16.29 3.90 4.42
C LYS A 20 15.04 3.04 4.61
N ASP A 21 14.56 2.99 5.85
CA ASP A 21 13.28 2.39 6.21
C ASP A 21 12.18 2.88 5.26
N LYS A 22 11.62 1.97 4.46
CA LYS A 22 10.50 2.28 3.57
C LYS A 22 9.20 2.13 4.33
N LYS A 23 8.42 3.21 4.40
CA LYS A 23 7.13 3.21 5.11
C LYS A 23 6.01 2.98 4.11
N ILE A 24 5.22 1.93 4.34
CA ILE A 24 4.14 1.51 3.46
C ILE A 24 2.85 1.38 4.26
N LEU A 25 1.84 2.14 3.85
CA LEU A 25 0.48 2.03 4.40
C LEU A 25 -0.40 1.22 3.44
N PHE A 26 -1.05 0.19 3.97
CA PHE A 26 -2.09 -0.57 3.28
C PHE A 26 -3.46 -0.11 3.75
N LEU A 27 -4.28 0.43 2.85
CA LEU A 27 -5.70 0.72 3.07
C LEU A 27 -6.53 -0.26 2.25
N GLY A 28 -7.24 -1.14 2.92
CA GLY A 28 -8.08 -2.14 2.25
C GLY A 28 -9.08 -2.77 3.20
N ASN A 29 -9.39 -4.04 2.96
CA ASN A 29 -10.38 -4.76 3.74
C ASN A 29 -9.88 -6.17 4.12
N SER A 30 -10.82 -7.09 4.33
CA SER A 30 -10.52 -8.47 4.71
C SER A 30 -9.60 -9.19 3.73
N TYR A 31 -9.56 -8.84 2.44
CA TYR A 31 -8.62 -9.44 1.48
C TYR A 31 -7.17 -9.03 1.76
N THR A 32 -6.94 -7.74 2.02
CA THR A 32 -5.64 -7.25 2.47
C THR A 32 -5.26 -7.83 3.82
N ALA A 33 -6.21 -7.93 4.77
CA ALA A 33 -5.96 -8.52 6.09
C ALA A 33 -5.55 -10.00 6.01
N GLN A 34 -6.25 -10.80 5.22
CA GLN A 34 -5.96 -12.23 5.02
C GLN A 34 -4.61 -12.43 4.32
N SER A 35 -4.22 -11.50 3.45
CA SER A 35 -2.93 -11.54 2.74
C SER A 35 -1.77 -10.98 3.57
N ALA A 36 -2.04 -10.33 4.71
CA ALA A 36 -1.04 -9.55 5.44
C ALA A 36 0.17 -10.38 5.91
N LYS A 37 -0.05 -11.65 6.29
CA LYS A 37 1.04 -12.56 6.66
C LYS A 37 1.99 -12.78 5.47
N PHE A 38 1.44 -13.16 4.32
CA PHE A 38 2.23 -13.38 3.10
C PHE A 38 2.93 -12.11 2.62
N ILE A 39 2.24 -10.96 2.67
CA ILE A 39 2.84 -9.66 2.33
C ILE A 39 4.09 -9.40 3.20
N LYS A 40 3.98 -9.58 4.52
CA LYS A 40 5.12 -9.41 5.44
C LYS A 40 6.26 -10.38 5.10
N GLU A 41 5.94 -11.63 4.81
CA GLU A 41 6.94 -12.63 4.41
C GLU A 41 7.69 -12.25 3.13
N VAL A 42 6.99 -11.70 2.13
CA VAL A 42 7.61 -11.19 0.90
C VAL A 42 8.59 -10.07 1.22
N PHE A 43 8.16 -9.02 1.94
CA PHE A 43 9.05 -7.91 2.30
C PHE A 43 10.25 -8.35 3.15
N ASN A 44 10.07 -9.33 4.03
CA ASN A 44 11.18 -9.90 4.80
C ASN A 44 12.19 -10.64 3.91
N ARG A 45 11.72 -11.32 2.87
CA ARG A 45 12.58 -12.08 1.93
C ARG A 45 13.34 -11.17 0.95
N GLU A 46 12.70 -10.10 0.48
CA GLU A 46 13.34 -9.11 -0.41
C GLU A 46 14.57 -8.48 0.24
N GLY A 47 14.60 -8.42 1.58
CA GLY A 47 15.67 -7.79 2.32
C GLY A 47 15.54 -6.26 2.31
N GLY A 48 16.02 -5.62 3.37
CA GLY A 48 15.83 -4.18 3.60
C GLY A 48 14.99 -3.91 4.83
N SER A 49 14.82 -2.62 5.15
CA SER A 49 14.04 -2.17 6.30
C SER A 49 12.71 -1.60 5.83
N TYR A 50 11.60 -2.19 6.29
CA TYR A 50 10.25 -1.81 5.89
C TYR A 50 9.36 -1.63 7.13
N GLU A 51 8.64 -0.51 7.20
CA GLU A 51 7.58 -0.28 8.16
C GLU A 51 6.23 -0.46 7.46
N LEU A 52 5.55 -1.57 7.73
CA LEU A 52 4.24 -1.87 7.15
C LEU A 52 3.12 -1.56 8.15
N ARG A 53 2.14 -0.74 7.76
CA ARG A 53 0.91 -0.51 8.53
C ARG A 53 -0.32 -0.91 7.72
N PHE A 54 -1.34 -1.44 8.41
CA PHE A 54 -2.54 -1.99 7.78
C PHE A 54 -3.79 -1.37 8.39
N GLY A 55 -4.56 -0.65 7.58
CA GLY A 55 -5.92 -0.21 7.86
C GLY A 55 -6.89 -1.08 7.07
N THR A 56 -7.41 -2.14 7.68
CA THR A 56 -8.18 -3.20 6.99
C THR A 56 -9.55 -3.48 7.61
N PRO A 57 -10.46 -2.49 7.68
CA PRO A 57 -11.84 -2.71 8.11
C PRO A 57 -12.59 -3.66 7.16
N GLY A 58 -13.39 -4.57 7.72
CA GLY A 58 -14.09 -5.60 6.95
C GLY A 58 -15.06 -5.03 5.90
N GLY A 59 -15.04 -5.58 4.69
CA GLY A 59 -15.99 -5.29 3.61
C GLY A 59 -15.94 -3.87 3.02
N LYS A 60 -14.96 -3.04 3.38
CA LYS A 60 -14.88 -1.65 2.92
C LYS A 60 -14.30 -1.53 1.50
N ASP A 61 -14.71 -0.48 0.81
CA ASP A 61 -14.26 -0.09 -0.53
C ASP A 61 -13.35 1.14 -0.48
N LEU A 62 -12.83 1.58 -1.63
CA LEU A 62 -12.02 2.80 -1.69
C LEU A 62 -12.81 4.04 -1.29
N HIS A 63 -14.14 4.05 -1.47
CA HIS A 63 -14.97 5.19 -1.14
C HIS A 63 -14.96 5.42 0.36
N PHE A 64 -15.13 4.34 1.13
CA PHE A 64 -14.95 4.37 2.57
C PHE A 64 -13.60 4.99 2.93
N HIS A 65 -12.47 4.51 2.40
CA HIS A 65 -11.15 5.03 2.77
C HIS A 65 -10.92 6.49 2.38
N LEU A 66 -11.58 6.97 1.32
CA LEU A 66 -11.52 8.37 0.91
C LEU A 66 -12.24 9.30 1.90
N THR A 67 -13.35 8.86 2.49
CA THR A 67 -14.19 9.70 3.36
C THR A 67 -14.03 9.42 4.86
N ASP A 68 -13.52 8.24 5.23
CA ASP A 68 -13.41 7.77 6.60
C ASP A 68 -12.30 8.50 7.37
N THR A 69 -12.65 9.04 8.53
CA THR A 69 -11.73 9.81 9.39
C THR A 69 -10.52 8.99 9.80
N THR A 70 -10.68 7.72 10.19
CA THR A 70 -9.57 6.88 10.64
C THR A 70 -8.58 6.60 9.50
N SER A 71 -9.08 6.31 8.31
CA SER A 71 -8.28 6.09 7.10
C SER A 71 -7.50 7.36 6.72
N GLN A 72 -8.16 8.52 6.75
CA GLN A 72 -7.53 9.80 6.45
C GLN A 72 -6.51 10.22 7.52
N GLN A 73 -6.75 9.90 8.79
CA GLN A 73 -5.77 10.11 9.86
C GLN A 73 -4.55 9.18 9.69
N ALA A 74 -4.76 7.91 9.36
CA ALA A 74 -3.66 6.98 9.07
C ALA A 74 -2.79 7.48 7.90
N LEU A 75 -3.41 7.96 6.83
CA LEU A 75 -2.74 8.56 5.68
C LEU A 75 -1.87 9.77 6.08
N LYS A 76 -2.31 10.58 7.04
CA LYS A 76 -1.59 11.78 7.53
C LYS A 76 -0.61 11.50 8.68
N SER A 77 -0.61 10.29 9.24
CA SER A 77 0.13 9.95 10.46
C SER A 77 1.65 9.82 10.27
N ALA A 78 2.12 9.73 9.03
CA ALA A 78 3.53 9.62 8.69
C ALA A 78 3.80 10.11 7.26
N LYS A 79 5.08 10.34 6.94
CA LYS A 79 5.53 10.50 5.56
C LYS A 79 5.68 9.12 4.93
N TRP A 80 4.60 8.63 4.33
CA TRP A 80 4.59 7.35 3.62
C TRP A 80 5.39 7.42 2.33
N ASP A 81 6.18 6.39 2.01
CA ASP A 81 6.78 6.24 0.68
C ASP A 81 5.72 5.74 -0.31
N PHE A 82 4.91 4.78 0.14
CA PHE A 82 3.85 4.14 -0.65
C PHE A 82 2.57 4.01 0.15
N VAL A 83 1.44 4.16 -0.53
CA VAL A 83 0.12 3.82 0.01
C VAL A 83 -0.53 2.82 -0.95
N VAL A 84 -0.65 1.58 -0.50
CA VAL A 84 -1.30 0.50 -1.23
C VAL A 84 -2.78 0.53 -0.92
N ILE A 85 -3.62 0.68 -1.93
CA ILE A 85 -5.07 0.80 -1.79
C ILE A 85 -5.79 -0.34 -2.50
N GLN A 86 -6.79 -0.90 -1.84
CA GLN A 86 -7.57 -2.02 -2.33
C GLN A 86 -9.06 -1.68 -2.30
N ASP A 87 -9.76 -1.85 -3.42
CA ASP A 87 -11.21 -1.72 -3.47
C ASP A 87 -11.93 -3.01 -3.06
N GLN A 88 -13.26 -2.98 -2.91
CA GLN A 88 -14.04 -4.17 -2.60
C GLN A 88 -13.83 -5.27 -3.66
N SER A 89 -13.75 -6.52 -3.20
CA SER A 89 -13.33 -7.72 -3.96
C SER A 89 -13.98 -7.96 -5.34
N GLN A 90 -15.20 -7.48 -5.56
CA GLN A 90 -15.99 -7.75 -6.77
C GLN A 90 -16.32 -6.46 -7.52
N LYS A 91 -16.58 -5.36 -6.80
CA LYS A 91 -17.13 -4.11 -7.37
C LYS A 91 -16.39 -3.64 -8.63
N PRO A 92 -15.05 -3.54 -8.67
CA PRO A 92 -14.35 -3.07 -9.87
C PRO A 92 -14.59 -3.93 -11.11
N GLY A 93 -14.84 -5.23 -10.92
CA GLY A 93 -15.11 -6.17 -12.00
C GLY A 93 -16.49 -5.96 -12.64
N LEU A 94 -17.53 -5.69 -11.85
CA LEU A 94 -18.95 -5.78 -12.25
C LEU A 94 -19.39 -4.87 -13.41
N GLY A 95 -18.51 -4.01 -13.93
CA GLY A 95 -18.81 -3.14 -15.07
C GLY A 95 -19.73 -1.97 -14.71
N GLY A 96 -20.12 -1.22 -15.75
CA GLY A 96 -21.08 -0.12 -15.64
C GLY A 96 -20.76 0.89 -14.53
N GLN A 97 -21.77 1.20 -13.72
CA GLN A 97 -21.64 2.15 -12.62
C GLN A 97 -20.60 1.76 -11.57
N TYR A 98 -20.32 0.46 -11.38
CA TYR A 98 -19.36 0.02 -10.37
C TYR A 98 -17.93 0.34 -10.81
N THR A 99 -17.57 0.05 -12.06
CA THR A 99 -16.27 0.40 -12.61
C THR A 99 -16.09 1.93 -12.67
N GLN A 100 -17.12 2.69 -13.03
CA GLN A 100 -17.02 4.16 -13.04
C GLN A 100 -16.91 4.77 -11.64
N GLY A 101 -17.61 4.21 -10.66
CA GLY A 101 -17.46 4.55 -9.26
C GLY A 101 -16.04 4.27 -8.76
N PHE A 102 -15.50 3.08 -9.06
CA PHE A 102 -14.11 2.72 -8.76
C PHE A 102 -13.12 3.72 -9.35
N LEU A 103 -13.21 4.03 -10.66
CA LEU A 103 -12.27 4.95 -11.32
C LEU A 103 -12.30 6.35 -10.70
N THR A 104 -13.49 6.86 -10.41
CA THR A 104 -13.67 8.19 -9.79
C THR A 104 -13.02 8.24 -8.41
N VAL A 105 -13.31 7.25 -7.57
CA VAL A 105 -12.82 7.21 -6.20
C VAL A 105 -11.32 6.88 -6.13
N ALA A 106 -10.84 5.97 -6.97
CA ALA A 106 -9.42 5.64 -7.09
C ALA A 106 -8.61 6.88 -7.49
N LYS A 107 -9.11 7.70 -8.43
CA LYS A 107 -8.49 8.98 -8.79
C LYS A 107 -8.47 9.95 -7.61
N GLY A 108 -9.58 10.08 -6.88
CA GLY A 108 -9.67 10.94 -5.70
C GLY A 108 -8.69 10.57 -4.60
N LEU A 109 -8.66 9.28 -4.21
CA LEU A 109 -7.78 8.78 -3.16
C LEU A 109 -6.31 8.80 -3.60
N SER A 110 -6.00 8.48 -4.86
CA SER A 110 -4.65 8.61 -5.40
C SER A 110 -4.16 10.05 -5.36
N GLY A 111 -5.02 11.02 -5.67
CA GLY A 111 -4.69 12.44 -5.53
C GLY A 111 -4.45 12.85 -4.07
N ALA A 112 -5.23 12.33 -3.12
CA ALA A 112 -5.01 12.57 -1.70
C ALA A 112 -3.66 11.99 -1.21
N ILE A 113 -3.29 10.80 -1.69
CA ILE A 113 -2.01 10.14 -1.39
C ILE A 113 -0.83 10.95 -1.95
N GLN A 114 -0.92 11.37 -3.22
CA GLN A 114 0.12 12.17 -3.88
C GLN A 114 0.33 13.52 -3.19
N LYS A 115 -0.74 14.15 -2.70
CA LYS A 115 -0.66 15.40 -1.90
C LYS A 115 0.13 15.23 -0.59
N GLN A 116 0.22 14.02 -0.05
CA GLN A 116 1.07 13.71 1.12
C GLN A 116 2.52 13.35 0.73
N GLY A 117 2.86 13.38 -0.56
CA GLY A 117 4.19 13.02 -1.07
C GLY A 117 4.42 11.53 -1.25
N ALA A 118 3.39 10.69 -1.09
CA ALA A 118 3.48 9.24 -1.22
C ALA A 118 3.08 8.78 -2.63
N LYS A 119 3.54 7.59 -3.03
CA LYS A 119 3.15 6.93 -4.28
C LYS A 119 1.91 6.04 -4.07
N PRO A 120 0.80 6.25 -4.77
CA PRO A 120 -0.35 5.35 -4.72
C PRO A 120 -0.05 4.05 -5.48
N CYS A 121 -0.45 2.92 -4.92
CA CYS A 121 -0.34 1.60 -5.56
C CYS A 121 -1.68 0.88 -5.45
N LEU A 122 -2.22 0.38 -6.56
CA LEU A 122 -3.43 -0.43 -6.54
C LEU A 122 -3.09 -1.88 -6.19
N PHE A 123 -3.78 -2.43 -5.19
CA PHE A 123 -3.77 -3.87 -4.93
C PHE A 123 -4.88 -4.52 -5.76
N MET A 124 -4.46 -5.14 -6.86
CA MET A 124 -5.34 -5.94 -7.70
C MET A 124 -5.81 -7.19 -6.95
N THR A 125 -7.12 -7.33 -6.81
CA THR A 125 -7.76 -8.54 -6.27
C THR A 125 -7.89 -9.60 -7.36
N TRP A 126 -8.36 -10.78 -6.98
CA TRP A 126 -8.51 -11.94 -7.86
C TRP A 126 -9.96 -12.41 -7.95
N GLY A 127 -10.28 -13.14 -9.02
CA GLY A 127 -11.55 -13.82 -9.18
C GLY A 127 -11.74 -14.94 -8.16
N ARG A 128 -13.00 -15.29 -7.89
CA ARG A 128 -13.33 -16.44 -7.05
C ARG A 128 -13.10 -17.73 -7.83
N ARG A 129 -12.58 -18.77 -7.16
CA ARG A 129 -12.27 -20.07 -7.79
C ARG A 129 -13.46 -20.67 -8.54
N ASP A 130 -14.65 -20.61 -7.94
CA ASP A 130 -15.88 -21.22 -8.46
C ASP A 130 -16.86 -20.13 -8.96
N GLY A 131 -16.32 -19.04 -9.53
CA GLY A 131 -17.10 -17.93 -10.06
C GLY A 131 -17.76 -17.04 -9.00
N ASP A 132 -18.41 -15.97 -9.47
CA ASP A 132 -19.23 -15.11 -8.62
C ASP A 132 -20.69 -15.55 -8.64
N LYS A 133 -21.02 -16.50 -7.76
CA LYS A 133 -22.38 -17.07 -7.60
C LYS A 133 -23.49 -16.03 -7.36
N ARG A 134 -23.14 -14.80 -6.99
CA ARG A 134 -24.12 -13.70 -6.80
C ARG A 134 -24.35 -12.87 -8.07
N ASN A 135 -23.45 -12.97 -9.04
CA ASN A 135 -23.43 -12.18 -10.27
C ASN A 135 -23.27 -13.06 -11.51
N THR A 136 -23.87 -14.26 -11.51
CA THR A 136 -23.81 -15.23 -12.61
C THR A 136 -24.33 -14.68 -13.94
N HIS A 137 -25.21 -13.67 -13.90
CA HIS A 137 -25.71 -12.97 -15.09
C HIS A 137 -24.67 -12.05 -15.74
N ILE A 138 -23.68 -11.57 -14.98
CA ILE A 138 -22.58 -10.72 -15.47
C ILE A 138 -21.44 -11.59 -15.98
N TYR A 139 -21.26 -12.76 -15.37
CA TYR A 139 -20.14 -13.68 -15.57
C TYR A 139 -20.67 -15.12 -15.66
N PRO A 140 -21.29 -15.50 -16.79
CA PRO A 140 -22.02 -16.77 -16.91
C PRO A 140 -21.13 -18.01 -17.13
N ASP A 141 -19.86 -17.81 -17.48
CA ASP A 141 -18.91 -18.83 -17.94
C ASP A 141 -17.78 -19.13 -16.92
N PHE A 142 -17.96 -18.74 -15.65
CA PHE A 142 -17.00 -18.94 -14.56
C PHE A 142 -17.60 -19.73 -13.38
#